data_AF-A0A2J6XAQ7-F1
#
_entry.id   AF-A0A2J6XAQ7-F1
#
_cell.length_a   1.000
_cell.length_b   1.000
_cell.length_c   1.000
_cell.angle_alpha   90.00
_cell.angle_beta   90.00
_cell.angle_gamma   90.00
#
_symmetry.space_group_name_H-M   'P 1'
#
loop_
_entity.id
_entity.type
_entity.pdbx_description
1 polymer ?
#
loop_
_entity_poly.entity_id
_entity_poly.type
_entity_poly.pdbx_seq_one_letter_code
_entity_poly.pdbx_strand_id
1 'polypeptide(L)'
;MGDEATLSPAEIARMQARLAELEELVRALQTGAADAIVIDGPRGPLIYTLRGAEHPYRVLVETMNEGALTLLADGAILYCNSKFAEMVGLPQDQLTGRSLLDLVAP
;
A
#
# COMPACT_ATOMS: atom_id res chain seq x y z
N MET A 1 44.82 21.99 -11.30
CA MET A 1 45.16 21.47 -9.96
C MET A 1 44.01 21.92 -9.08
N GLY A 2 43.10 20.99 -8.80
CA GLY A 2 41.78 21.28 -8.23
C GLY A 2 41.91 21.80 -6.81
N ASP A 3 41.12 22.82 -6.51
CA ASP A 3 40.88 23.30 -5.16
C ASP A 3 40.15 22.17 -4.40
N GLU A 4 40.92 21.31 -3.73
CA GLU A 4 40.39 20.37 -2.74
C GLU A 4 39.89 21.24 -1.58
N ALA A 5 38.64 21.67 -1.70
CA ALA A 5 37.88 22.35 -0.65
C ALA A 5 37.88 21.43 0.58
N THR A 6 38.89 21.59 1.41
CA THR A 6 39.07 20.82 2.64
C THR A 6 38.06 21.38 3.62
N LEU A 7 36.91 20.72 3.69
CA LEU A 7 35.84 21.04 4.64
C LEU A 7 36.45 21.14 6.03
N SER A 8 36.15 22.24 6.73
CA SER A 8 36.64 22.45 8.08
C SER A 8 36.08 21.36 9.01
N PRO A 9 36.80 21.01 10.10
CA PRO A 9 36.31 20.02 11.07
C PRO A 9 34.92 20.34 11.63
N ALA A 10 34.57 21.63 11.73
CA ALA A 10 33.25 22.09 12.15
C ALA A 10 32.16 21.82 11.10
N GLU A 11 32.48 21.99 9.80
CA GLU A 11 31.56 21.67 8.71
C GLU A 11 31.33 20.17 8.60
N ILE A 12 32.38 19.37 8.76
CA ILE A 12 32.28 17.90 8.80
C ILE A 12 31.37 17.46 9.95
N ALA A 13 31.58 17.99 11.16
CA ALA A 13 30.75 17.65 12.32
C ALA A 13 29.27 18.05 12.11
N ARG A 14 29.01 19.22 11.51
CA ARG A 14 27.66 19.67 11.19
C ARG A 14 26.99 18.77 10.15
N MET A 15 27.70 18.38 9.10
CA MET A 15 27.18 17.48 8.06
C MET A 15 26.90 16.08 8.63
N GLN A 16 27.78 15.57 9.48
CA GLN A 16 27.59 14.28 10.16
C GLN A 16 26.36 14.30 11.08
N ALA A 17 26.17 15.38 11.85
CA ALA A 17 24.97 15.53 12.68
C ALA A 17 23.69 15.56 11.83
N ARG A 18 23.72 16.25 10.68
CA ARG A 18 22.58 16.30 9.77
C ARG A 18 22.30 14.95 9.10
N LEU A 19 23.34 14.20 8.74
CA LEU A 19 23.21 12.85 8.19
C LEU A 19 22.59 11.90 9.22
N ALA A 20 23.06 11.93 10.47
CA ALA A 20 22.52 11.09 11.53
C ALA A 20 21.03 11.35 11.78
N GLU A 21 20.61 12.61 11.75
CA GLU A 21 19.20 13.00 11.87
C GLU A 21 18.34 12.45 10.71
N LEU A 22 18.81 12.57 9.47
CA LEU A 22 18.11 12.05 8.30
C LEU A 22 18.03 10.52 8.30
N GLU A 23 19.11 9.85 8.66
CA GLU A 23 19.15 8.39 8.78
C GLU A 23 18.16 7.88 9.82
N GLU A 24 18.01 8.59 10.94
CA GLU A 24 17.06 8.21 11.98
C GLU A 24 15.61 8.38 11.53
N LEU A 25 15.30 9.46 10.80
CA LEU A 25 13.99 9.64 10.17
C LEU A 25 13.68 8.51 9.18
N VAL A 26 14.64 8.14 8.33
CA VAL A 26 14.47 7.04 7.37
C VAL A 26 14.25 5.71 8.11
N ARG A 27 15.01 5.43 9.17
CA ARG A 27 14.81 4.24 10.00
C ARG A 27 13.41 4.20 10.60
N ALA A 28 12.90 5.31 11.15
CA ALA A 28 11.56 5.36 11.72
C ALA A 28 10.45 5.04 10.69
N LEU A 29 10.63 5.49 9.44
CA LEU A 29 9.72 5.16 8.34
C LEU A 29 9.78 3.66 7.95
N GLN A 30 10.98 3.07 7.93
CA GLN A 30 11.19 1.68 7.52
C GLN A 30 10.78 0.66 8.57
N THR A 31 10.91 1.00 9.86
CA THR A 31 10.53 0.12 10.97
C THR A 31 9.03 0.20 11.31
N GLY A 32 8.29 1.14 10.70
CA GLY A 32 6.89 1.38 11.01
C GLY A 32 6.67 2.14 12.33
N ALA A 33 7.69 2.82 12.84
CA ALA A 33 7.55 3.73 13.98
C ALA A 33 6.76 5.00 13.63
N ALA A 34 6.56 5.26 12.33
CA ALA A 34 5.61 6.24 11.80
C ALA A 34 4.73 5.60 10.72
N ASP A 35 3.41 5.82 10.80
CA ASP A 35 2.43 5.32 9.82
C ASP A 35 1.94 6.40 8.84
N ALA A 36 2.31 7.68 9.07
CA ALA A 36 1.93 8.78 8.20
C ALA A 36 2.93 9.95 8.22
N ILE A 37 2.96 10.72 7.14
CA ILE A 37 3.71 11.97 6.97
C ILE A 37 2.70 13.12 6.85
N VAL A 38 2.92 14.20 7.60
CA VAL A 38 2.12 15.44 7.52
C VAL A 38 2.92 16.49 6.75
N ILE A 39 2.32 17.07 5.71
CA ILE A 39 2.92 18.12 4.88
C ILE A 39 2.03 19.36 4.94
N ASP A 40 2.60 20.55 5.16
CA ASP A 40 1.82 21.78 5.07
C ASP A 40 1.43 22.07 3.62
N GLY A 41 0.11 22.02 3.35
CA GLY A 41 -0.48 22.31 2.06
C GLY A 41 -1.12 23.70 2.00
N PRO A 42 -1.41 24.21 0.80
CA PRO A 42 -2.06 25.52 0.61
C PRO A 42 -3.48 25.62 1.19
N ARG A 43 -4.09 24.51 1.61
CA ARG A 43 -5.41 24.44 2.26
C ARG A 43 -5.37 23.81 3.66
N GLY A 44 -4.19 23.74 4.27
CA GLY A 44 -3.97 23.09 5.57
C GLY A 44 -3.12 21.81 5.49
N PRO A 45 -2.93 21.12 6.63
CA PRO A 45 -2.07 19.94 6.71
C PRO A 45 -2.60 18.78 5.85
N LEU A 46 -1.73 18.21 5.03
CA LEU A 46 -1.98 17.06 4.16
C LEU A 46 -1.31 15.82 4.76
N ILE A 47 -2.09 14.76 4.99
CA ILE A 47 -1.63 13.53 5.64
C ILE A 47 -1.46 12.44 4.58
N TYR A 48 -0.26 11.85 4.49
CA TYR A 48 0.07 10.70 3.65
C TYR A 48 0.34 9.47 4.50
N THR A 49 -0.40 8.38 4.33
CA THR A 49 -0.14 7.14 5.07
C THR A 49 0.89 6.26 4.36
N LEU A 50 1.84 5.72 5.12
CA LEU A 50 2.96 4.92 4.61
C LEU A 50 2.57 3.48 4.28
N ARG A 51 1.61 2.92 5.03
CA ARG A 51 0.88 1.73 4.60
C ARG A 51 -0.24 2.19 3.69
N GLY A 52 -0.16 1.83 2.40
CA GLY A 52 -1.26 2.06 1.47
C GLY A 52 -2.55 1.48 2.05
N ALA A 53 -3.66 2.22 1.92
CA ALA A 53 -4.98 1.81 2.39
C ALA A 53 -5.45 0.46 1.78
N GLU A 54 -4.74 -0.04 0.77
CA GLU A 54 -4.99 -1.30 0.08
C GLU A 54 -4.90 -2.54 0.99
N HIS A 55 -3.99 -2.57 1.98
CA HIS A 55 -3.83 -3.79 2.79
C HIS A 55 -4.98 -4.00 3.79
N PRO A 56 -5.37 -3.01 4.61
CA PRO A 56 -6.54 -3.14 5.47
C PRO A 56 -7.83 -3.39 4.67
N TYR A 57 -7.98 -2.75 3.52
CA TYR A 57 -9.11 -2.97 2.62
C TYR A 57 -9.17 -4.40 2.08
N ARG A 58 -8.03 -4.94 1.63
CA ARG A 58 -7.95 -6.32 1.13
C ARG A 58 -8.27 -7.34 2.22
N VAL A 59 -7.74 -7.13 3.42
CA VAL A 59 -8.04 -8.01 4.56
C VAL A 59 -9.54 -7.99 4.85
N LEU A 60 -10.15 -6.80 4.95
CA LEU A 60 -11.59 -6.67 5.17
C LEU A 60 -12.40 -7.42 4.11
N VAL A 61 -12.06 -7.25 2.83
CA VAL A 61 -12.77 -7.89 1.72
C VAL A 61 -12.59 -9.41 1.72
N GLU A 62 -11.41 -9.91 2.06
CA GLU A 62 -11.15 -11.36 2.12
C GLU A 62 -11.79 -12.04 3.33
N THR A 63 -12.00 -11.32 4.44
CA THR A 63 -12.54 -11.90 5.69
C THR A 63 -14.05 -11.65 5.89
N MET A 64 -14.73 -10.99 4.96
CA MET A 64 -16.17 -10.74 5.09
C MET A 64 -16.99 -12.03 4.99
N ASN A 65 -18.18 -12.06 5.59
CA ASN A 65 -19.08 -13.23 5.54
C ASN A 65 -19.86 -13.34 4.23
N GLU A 66 -19.93 -12.24 3.48
CA GLU A 66 -20.58 -12.13 2.18
C GLU A 66 -19.61 -12.48 1.03
N GLY A 67 -20.15 -13.02 -0.06
CA GLY A 67 -19.39 -13.15 -1.29
C GLY A 67 -19.22 -11.77 -1.94
N ALA A 68 -18.00 -11.42 -2.32
CA ALA A 68 -17.70 -10.20 -3.07
C ALA A 68 -17.01 -10.55 -4.38
N LEU A 69 -17.37 -9.82 -5.43
CA LEU A 69 -16.80 -9.98 -6.76
C LEU A 69 -16.73 -8.64 -7.51
N THR A 70 -15.73 -8.52 -8.37
CA THR A 70 -15.62 -7.45 -9.36
C THR A 70 -15.77 -8.05 -10.74
N LEU A 71 -16.57 -7.40 -11.58
CA LEU A 71 -16.85 -7.86 -12.94
C LEU A 71 -16.26 -6.88 -13.95
N LEU A 72 -15.84 -7.42 -15.09
CA LEU A 72 -15.69 -6.65 -16.32
C LEU A 72 -17.06 -6.26 -16.87
N ALA A 73 -17.06 -5.33 -17.84
CA ALA A 73 -18.29 -4.84 -18.46
C ALA A 73 -19.09 -5.93 -19.20
N ASP A 74 -18.43 -7.01 -19.61
CA ASP A 74 -19.02 -8.19 -20.24
C ASP A 74 -19.55 -9.23 -19.24
N GLY A 75 -19.41 -8.97 -17.93
CA GLY A 75 -19.84 -9.89 -16.87
C GLY A 75 -18.81 -10.95 -16.49
N ALA A 76 -17.60 -10.93 -17.06
CA ALA A 76 -16.53 -11.81 -16.63
C ALA A 76 -16.00 -11.42 -15.25
N ILE A 77 -15.78 -12.42 -14.39
CA ILE A 77 -15.26 -12.22 -13.04
C ILE A 77 -13.78 -11.81 -13.11
N LEU A 78 -13.48 -10.60 -12.69
CA LEU A 78 -12.10 -10.09 -12.56
C LEU A 78 -11.47 -10.49 -11.23
N TYR A 79 -12.28 -10.55 -10.18
CA TYR A 79 -11.89 -10.89 -8.82
C TYR A 79 -13.10 -11.43 -8.07
N CYS A 80 -12.88 -12.38 -7.17
CA CYS A 80 -13.83 -12.73 -6.13
C CYS A 80 -13.08 -13.01 -4.82
N ASN A 81 -13.68 -12.75 -3.66
CA ASN A 81 -13.08 -13.09 -2.38
C ASN A 81 -13.15 -14.61 -2.10
N SER A 82 -12.41 -15.05 -1.08
CA SER A 82 -12.45 -16.45 -0.61
C SER A 82 -13.87 -16.93 -0.28
N LYS A 83 -14.69 -16.06 0.33
CA LYS A 83 -16.06 -16.38 0.72
C LYS A 83 -16.98 -16.70 -0.47
N PHE A 84 -16.89 -15.95 -1.56
CA PHE A 84 -17.66 -16.26 -2.77
C PHE A 84 -17.23 -17.60 -3.38
N ALA A 85 -15.93 -17.88 -3.40
CA ALA A 85 -15.41 -19.16 -3.88
C ALA A 85 -15.96 -20.35 -3.06
N GLU A 86 -16.03 -20.20 -1.74
CA GLU A 86 -16.69 -21.17 -0.85
C GLU A 86 -18.18 -21.33 -1.17
N MET A 87 -18.91 -20.22 -1.39
CA MET A 87 -20.36 -20.25 -1.68
C MET A 87 -20.67 -21.00 -2.97
N VAL A 88 -19.86 -20.82 -4.01
CA VAL A 88 -20.02 -21.49 -5.30
C VAL A 88 -19.45 -22.90 -5.29
N GLY A 89 -18.55 -23.22 -4.35
CA GLY A 89 -17.90 -24.52 -4.25
C GLY A 89 -16.82 -24.75 -5.31
N LEU A 90 -16.26 -23.67 -5.87
CA LEU A 90 -15.21 -23.70 -6.88
C LEU A 90 -13.99 -22.91 -6.39
N PRO A 91 -12.76 -23.36 -6.70
CA PRO A 91 -11.57 -22.60 -6.34
C PRO A 91 -11.47 -21.30 -7.16
N GLN A 92 -10.84 -20.28 -6.57
CA GLN A 92 -10.79 -18.91 -7.09
C GLN A 92 -10.14 -18.81 -8.48
N ASP A 93 -9.16 -19.66 -8.75
CA ASP A 93 -8.46 -19.79 -10.05
C ASP A 93 -9.40 -20.26 -11.18
N GLN A 94 -10.41 -21.06 -10.84
CA GLN A 94 -11.44 -21.47 -11.78
C GLN A 94 -12.53 -20.43 -11.95
N LEU A 95 -12.71 -19.50 -11.01
CA LEU A 95 -13.75 -18.47 -11.08
C LEU A 95 -13.31 -17.25 -11.89
N THR A 96 -12.04 -16.89 -11.80
CA THR A 96 -11.48 -15.74 -12.53
C THR A 96 -11.60 -15.96 -14.04
N GLY A 97 -12.18 -14.98 -14.75
CA GLY A 97 -12.44 -15.02 -16.19
C GLY A 97 -13.73 -15.73 -16.62
N ARG A 98 -14.45 -16.41 -15.71
CA ARG A 98 -15.78 -16.97 -16.02
C ARG A 98 -16.86 -15.89 -16.04
N SER A 99 -17.91 -16.10 -16.82
CA SER A 99 -19.11 -15.27 -16.74
C SER A 99 -19.85 -15.54 -15.43
N LEU A 100 -20.24 -14.48 -14.71
CA LEU A 100 -21.07 -14.64 -13.51
C LEU A 100 -22.39 -15.37 -13.81
N LEU A 101 -22.95 -15.17 -15.01
CA LEU A 101 -24.22 -15.76 -15.40
C LEU A 101 -24.17 -17.29 -15.47
N ASP A 102 -22.98 -17.88 -15.70
CA ASP A 102 -22.80 -19.34 -15.71
C ASP A 102 -22.98 -19.97 -14.32
N LEU A 103 -22.94 -19.15 -13.26
CA LEU A 103 -23.08 -19.57 -11.87
C LEU A 103 -24.49 -19.35 -11.31
N VAL A 104 -25.37 -18.69 -12.08
CA VAL A 104 -26.74 -18.39 -11.67
C VAL A 104 -27.67 -19.51 -12.15
N ALA A 105 -28.51 -20.00 -11.23
CA ALA A 105 -29.53 -20.98 -11.59
C ALA A 105 -30.54 -20.38 -12.60
N PRO A 106 -31.06 -21.18 -13.55
CA PRO A 106 -31.97 -20.73 -14.59
C PRO A 106 -33.31 -20.20 -14.06
#